data_AF-A0AAN1BLP9-F1
#
_entry.id   AF-A0AAN1BLP9-F1
#
_cell.length_a   1.000
_cell.length_b   1.000
_cell.length_c   1.000
_cell.angle_alpha   90.00
_cell.angle_beta   90.00
_cell.angle_gamma   90.00
#
_symmetry.space_group_name_H-M   'P 1'
#
loop_
_entity.id
_entity.type
_entity.pdbx_description
1 polymer ?
#
loop_
_entity_poly.entity_id
_entity_poly.type
_entity_poly.pdbx_seq_one_letter_code
_entity_poly.pdbx_strand_id
1 'polypeptide(L)'
;MRICGIKLTHDGAIAVIEDGRLVFCVEQEKRDNNPRYQAIDNLDAVVTALAEHGLNAADVDQFVIDGWDGEDESQFQVLSGAVALTLKGAPYVERHLEGLFDCLEGSGLMLEDRVFSYKSYPHVTGHVASAYCTSPFAKAGQPAFCLVWDGCIFPRLYYVDGRSARFLECLFPVIGQAYAAAGHYFGPYKRASRAGWDLGIAGKLMAYIALGSVEEDIVAVFQELYDEHFAGNTQPAQRYRAAINNAESTLVAVHCFFGASVSRLAAKAPEDVLASFHLFLERLLVREMTNALKRYAYPGQQNLCIAGGCGLNIKWNNALRGAGLFDSVWVPPFPNDSGSAIGAACSAMVAQQGFVPLEWSVYSGPVLQSGHVPTGWEAAPCSMRELARILADNRPVVFLSGRAELGPRALGGRSILAAATSPEMKDFLNEIKLREHFRPVAPICLEDRAPEIFSPGTPDPYMLFDHETRMEWQDKVPAVVHLDGSARLQTISRSSQHKVVELLIEYEKITGIPLLCNTSANYHGRGFFPDAAAACEWGRVGHVWCDGQLFTRTQITEQSPHDVTTTVG
;
A
#
# COMPACT_ATOMS: atom_id res chain seq x y z
N MET A 1 5.13 15.56 24.03
CA MET A 1 3.85 15.90 23.39
C MET A 1 3.31 14.70 22.64
N ARG A 2 2.06 14.32 22.90
CA ARG A 2 1.32 13.25 22.25
C ARG A 2 0.31 13.81 21.24
N ILE A 3 0.49 13.46 19.98
CA ILE A 3 -0.43 13.80 18.89
C ILE A 3 -1.13 12.52 18.43
N CYS A 4 -2.46 12.52 18.45
CA CYS A 4 -3.28 11.42 17.93
C CYS A 4 -3.87 11.80 16.57
N GLY A 5 -3.38 11.17 15.49
CA GLY A 5 -3.93 11.29 14.14
C GLY A 5 -5.03 10.25 13.91
N ILE A 6 -6.12 10.66 13.27
CA ILE A 6 -7.31 9.85 13.04
C ILE A 6 -7.72 9.95 11.57
N LYS A 7 -7.83 8.80 10.91
CA LYS A 7 -8.40 8.64 9.56
C LYS A 7 -9.78 8.00 9.70
N LEU A 8 -10.83 8.77 9.41
CA LEU A 8 -12.21 8.31 9.61
C LEU A 8 -12.81 7.58 8.41
N THR A 9 -12.37 7.90 7.19
CA THR A 9 -12.93 7.37 5.95
C THR A 9 -12.38 5.98 5.64
N HIS A 10 -12.48 5.50 4.38
CA HIS A 10 -11.85 4.24 4.00
C HIS A 10 -10.36 4.22 4.36
N ASP A 11 -9.82 3.02 4.56
CA ASP A 11 -8.51 2.81 5.19
C ASP A 11 -8.44 3.47 6.58
N GLY A 12 -9.52 3.33 7.37
CA GLY A 12 -9.64 3.90 8.69
C GLY A 12 -8.46 3.50 9.57
N ALA A 13 -7.88 4.47 10.28
CA ALA A 13 -6.69 4.23 11.09
C ALA A 13 -6.54 5.24 12.23
N ILE A 14 -5.83 4.83 13.29
CA ILE A 14 -5.50 5.66 14.45
C ILE A 14 -4.01 5.56 14.72
N ALA A 15 -3.30 6.69 14.77
CA ALA A 15 -1.87 6.73 15.03
C ALA A 15 -1.54 7.70 16.17
N VAL A 16 -0.61 7.32 17.04
CA VAL A 16 -0.12 8.20 18.11
C VAL A 16 1.37 8.43 17.93
N ILE A 17 1.76 9.70 17.86
CA ILE A 17 3.16 10.15 17.89
C ILE A 17 3.40 10.78 19.26
N GLU A 18 4.44 10.33 19.96
CA GLU A 18 4.92 10.88 21.23
C GLU A 18 6.37 11.34 21.05
N ASP A 19 6.62 12.64 21.20
CA ASP A 19 7.96 13.24 21.18
C ASP A 19 8.80 12.83 19.95
N GLY A 20 8.19 12.87 18.77
CA GLY A 20 8.85 12.54 17.51
C GLY A 20 8.97 11.04 17.23
N ARG A 21 8.34 10.17 18.04
CA ARG A 21 8.31 8.72 17.85
C ARG A 21 6.90 8.20 17.61
N LEU A 22 6.72 7.38 16.58
CA LEU A 22 5.47 6.64 16.36
C LEU A 22 5.32 5.56 17.44
N VAL A 23 4.34 5.73 18.32
CA VAL A 23 4.04 4.77 19.38
C VAL A 23 3.29 3.57 18.81
N PHE A 24 2.27 3.83 18.00
CA PHE A 24 1.52 2.83 17.25
C PHE A 24 0.78 3.47 16.07
N CYS A 25 0.38 2.65 15.12
CA CYS A 25 -0.66 2.95 14.14
C CYS A 25 -1.55 1.72 13.96
N VAL A 26 -2.83 1.84 14.30
CA VAL A 26 -3.83 0.76 14.16
C VAL A 26 -4.68 1.04 12.93
N GLU A 27 -4.46 0.26 11.88
CA GLU A 27 -5.34 0.20 10.71
C GLU A 27 -6.55 -0.68 11.01
N GLN A 28 -7.77 -0.20 10.77
CA GLN A 28 -8.99 -0.89 11.17
C GLN A 28 -9.16 -2.25 10.52
N GLU A 29 -8.75 -2.40 9.26
CA GLU A 29 -8.79 -3.70 8.57
C GLU A 29 -7.94 -4.76 9.28
N LYS A 30 -6.89 -4.36 10.02
CA LYS A 30 -5.97 -5.26 10.74
C LYS A 30 -6.42 -5.58 12.16
N ARG A 31 -7.51 -4.98 12.63
CA ARG A 31 -8.20 -5.43 13.84
C ARG A 31 -9.07 -6.61 13.49
N ASP A 32 -8.93 -7.71 14.21
CA ASP A 32 -9.84 -8.87 14.15
C ASP A 32 -10.16 -9.40 12.73
N ASN A 33 -9.20 -9.28 11.80
CA ASN A 33 -9.39 -9.63 10.37
C ASN A 33 -10.62 -8.93 9.75
N ASN A 34 -10.79 -7.65 10.04
CA ASN A 34 -11.87 -6.85 9.52
C ASN A 34 -11.84 -6.73 7.98
N PRO A 35 -12.96 -6.33 7.34
CA PRO A 35 -13.00 -6.07 5.91
C PRO A 35 -11.91 -5.09 5.46
N ARG A 36 -11.39 -5.30 4.25
CA ARG A 36 -10.41 -4.34 3.69
C ARG A 36 -10.99 -2.95 3.58
N TYR A 37 -10.12 -1.95 3.76
CA TYR A 37 -10.46 -0.52 3.67
C TYR A 37 -11.52 -0.06 4.69
N GLN A 38 -11.74 -0.81 5.77
CA GLN A 38 -12.77 -0.47 6.75
C GLN A 38 -12.57 0.94 7.31
N ALA A 39 -13.66 1.71 7.36
CA ALA A 39 -13.69 3.04 7.94
C ALA A 39 -13.81 3.03 9.46
N ILE A 40 -13.62 4.19 10.10
CA ILE A 40 -13.99 4.41 11.50
C ILE A 40 -15.33 5.15 11.52
N ASP A 41 -16.40 4.38 11.67
CA ASP A 41 -17.77 4.91 11.82
C ASP A 41 -18.14 5.16 13.29
N ASN A 42 -17.42 4.57 14.24
CA ASN A 42 -17.57 4.80 15.68
C ASN A 42 -16.23 5.13 16.36
N LEU A 43 -16.19 6.26 17.06
CA LEU A 43 -15.04 6.81 17.78
C LEU A 43 -14.63 5.97 18.99
N ASP A 44 -15.45 5.02 19.45
CA ASP A 44 -15.06 4.03 20.46
C ASP A 44 -13.81 3.24 20.02
N ALA A 45 -13.57 3.12 18.71
CA ALA A 45 -12.35 2.52 18.18
C ALA A 45 -11.09 3.32 18.53
N VAL A 46 -11.18 4.66 18.64
CA VAL A 46 -10.08 5.53 19.08
C VAL A 46 -9.77 5.28 20.55
N VAL A 47 -10.80 5.23 21.39
CA VAL A 47 -10.68 4.94 22.83
C VAL A 47 -10.03 3.56 23.04
N THR A 48 -10.52 2.56 22.31
CA THR A 48 -10.00 1.19 22.38
C THR A 48 -8.53 1.12 21.97
N ALA A 49 -8.16 1.77 20.86
CA ALA A 49 -6.77 1.78 20.38
C ALA A 49 -5.82 2.47 21.37
N LEU A 50 -6.24 3.55 22.03
CA LEU A 50 -5.47 4.20 23.09
C LEU A 50 -5.30 3.27 24.30
N ALA A 51 -6.39 2.66 24.76
CA ALA A 51 -6.39 1.78 25.94
C ALA A 51 -5.49 0.56 25.76
N GLU A 52 -5.46 -0.05 24.57
CA GLU A 52 -4.55 -1.15 24.22
C GLU A 52 -3.07 -0.80 24.36
N HIS A 53 -2.74 0.49 24.34
CA HIS A 53 -1.38 1.01 24.49
C HIS A 53 -1.17 1.71 25.83
N GLY A 54 -2.08 1.48 26.79
CA GLY A 54 -1.98 2.04 28.14
C GLY A 54 -2.22 3.55 28.21
N LEU A 55 -2.87 4.13 27.20
CA LEU A 55 -3.24 5.54 27.12
C LEU A 55 -4.75 5.69 27.29
N ASN A 56 -5.18 6.85 27.79
CA ASN A 56 -6.56 7.30 27.72
C ASN A 56 -6.64 8.59 26.88
N ALA A 57 -7.86 9.01 26.51
CA ALA A 57 -8.06 10.19 25.67
C ALA A 57 -7.51 11.50 26.30
N ALA A 58 -7.42 11.57 27.64
CA ALA A 58 -6.89 12.74 28.35
C ALA A 58 -5.36 12.83 28.31
N ASP A 59 -4.67 11.74 27.96
CA ASP A 59 -3.21 11.71 27.83
C ASP A 59 -2.74 12.32 26.49
N VAL A 60 -3.66 12.55 25.56
CA VAL A 60 -3.39 13.11 24.23
C VAL A 60 -3.42 14.64 24.29
N ASP A 61 -2.33 15.28 23.87
CA ASP A 61 -2.21 16.75 23.88
C ASP A 61 -2.94 17.38 22.68
N GLN A 62 -2.99 16.69 21.53
CA GLN A 62 -3.61 17.18 20.31
C GLN A 62 -4.22 16.04 19.50
N PHE A 63 -5.52 16.14 19.21
CA PHE A 63 -6.17 15.29 18.21
C PHE A 63 -6.10 15.94 16.83
N VAL A 64 -5.91 15.13 15.79
CA VAL A 64 -5.89 15.56 14.40
C VAL A 64 -6.72 14.60 13.55
N ILE A 65 -7.73 15.12 12.85
CA ILE A 65 -8.56 14.36 11.92
C ILE A 65 -8.06 14.63 10.50
N ASP A 66 -7.79 13.58 9.74
CA ASP A 66 -7.42 13.67 8.32
C ASP A 66 -8.48 14.42 7.51
N GLY A 67 -8.05 15.26 6.58
CA GLY A 67 -8.95 15.92 5.64
C GLY A 67 -9.60 14.92 4.69
N TRP A 68 -10.65 15.35 3.98
CA TRP A 68 -11.36 14.49 3.02
C TRP A 68 -12.07 15.29 1.93
N ASP A 69 -12.84 14.61 1.08
CA ASP A 69 -13.66 15.19 0.03
C ASP A 69 -14.61 16.28 0.57
N GLY A 70 -14.63 17.41 -0.15
CA GLY A 70 -15.41 18.62 0.13
C GLY A 70 -14.79 19.82 -0.59
N GLU A 71 -15.60 20.71 -1.18
CA GLU A 71 -15.09 21.87 -1.92
C GLU A 71 -14.35 22.86 -0.99
N ASP A 72 -14.97 23.15 0.16
CA ASP A 72 -14.39 23.99 1.20
C ASP A 72 -13.98 23.15 2.41
N GLU A 73 -14.92 22.45 3.03
CA GLU A 73 -14.70 21.60 4.19
C GLU A 73 -15.27 20.20 3.94
N SER A 74 -14.66 19.19 4.56
CA SER A 74 -15.22 17.85 4.63
C SER A 74 -16.16 17.71 5.83
N GLN A 75 -17.09 16.76 5.75
CA GLN A 75 -17.98 16.42 6.85
C GLN A 75 -17.98 14.92 7.07
N PHE A 76 -17.85 14.52 8.33
CA PHE A 76 -17.83 13.13 8.76
C PHE A 76 -19.04 12.85 9.66
N GLN A 77 -19.80 11.83 9.30
CA GLN A 77 -20.88 11.31 10.15
C GLN A 77 -20.34 10.09 10.89
N VAL A 78 -20.25 10.19 12.22
CA VAL A 78 -19.69 9.15 13.10
C VAL A 78 -20.53 8.99 14.36
N LEU A 79 -20.30 7.90 15.07
CA LEU A 79 -20.87 7.63 16.39
C LEU A 79 -19.82 7.81 17.49
N SER A 80 -20.28 8.13 18.70
CA SER A 80 -19.53 7.97 19.95
C SER A 80 -20.45 7.21 20.91
N GLY A 81 -20.15 5.95 21.21
CA GLY A 81 -21.14 5.03 21.76
C GLY A 81 -22.40 4.98 20.89
N ALA A 82 -23.53 5.41 21.45
CA ALA A 82 -24.81 5.49 20.73
C ALA A 82 -25.13 6.90 20.18
N VAL A 83 -24.27 7.88 20.39
CA VAL A 83 -24.52 9.29 20.03
C VAL A 83 -24.01 9.57 18.63
N ALA A 84 -24.89 10.07 17.74
CA ALA A 84 -24.50 10.50 16.40
C ALA A 84 -23.87 11.90 16.41
N LEU A 85 -22.79 12.06 15.66
CA LEU A 85 -21.99 13.27 15.58
C LEU A 85 -21.68 13.63 14.12
N THR A 86 -21.66 14.93 13.87
CA THR A 86 -21.12 15.49 12.63
C THR A 86 -19.84 16.26 12.96
N LEU A 87 -18.71 15.75 12.48
CA LEU A 87 -17.42 16.41 12.60
C LEU A 87 -17.09 17.10 11.27
N LYS A 88 -16.34 18.21 11.34
CA LYS A 88 -15.84 18.92 10.17
C LYS A 88 -14.38 18.57 9.95
N GLY A 89 -13.92 18.63 8.71
CA GLY A 89 -12.52 18.48 8.37
C GLY A 89 -12.07 19.44 7.29
N ALA A 90 -10.76 19.50 7.11
CA ALA A 90 -10.14 20.16 5.98
C ALA A 90 -10.45 19.44 4.66
N PRO A 91 -10.28 20.11 3.50
CA PRO A 91 -10.55 19.54 2.19
C PRO A 91 -9.52 18.48 1.76
N TYR A 92 -9.72 17.88 0.59
CA TYR A 92 -8.85 16.84 0.07
C TYR A 92 -7.47 17.38 -0.39
N VAL A 93 -7.45 18.59 -0.93
CA VAL A 93 -6.23 19.31 -1.36
C VAL A 93 -6.20 20.73 -0.79
N GLU A 94 -5.03 21.34 -0.75
CA GLU A 94 -4.87 22.74 -0.35
C GLU A 94 -5.66 23.69 -1.26
N ARG A 95 -6.30 24.73 -0.67
CA ARG A 95 -7.16 25.66 -1.41
C ARG A 95 -6.38 26.70 -2.22
N HIS A 96 -5.14 26.96 -1.84
CA HIS A 96 -4.22 27.87 -2.53
C HIS A 96 -2.78 27.39 -2.37
N LEU A 97 -1.88 27.91 -3.21
CA LEU A 97 -0.49 27.42 -3.38
C LEU A 97 0.33 27.34 -2.08
N GLU A 98 0.07 28.22 -1.11
CA GLU A 98 0.79 28.28 0.18
C GLU A 98 0.02 27.58 1.32
N GLY A 99 -1.15 27.01 1.05
CA GLY A 99 -2.11 26.57 2.07
C GLY A 99 -1.97 25.12 2.49
N LEU A 100 -0.81 24.50 2.22
CA LEU A 100 -0.57 23.09 2.53
C LEU A 100 -0.72 22.81 4.03
N PHE A 101 -0.39 23.77 4.91
CA PHE A 101 -0.52 23.60 6.36
C PHE A 101 -1.66 24.42 6.98
N ASP A 102 -2.59 24.93 6.17
CA ASP A 102 -3.76 25.62 6.68
C ASP A 102 -4.67 24.61 7.37
N CYS A 103 -4.79 24.72 8.69
CA CYS A 103 -5.63 23.82 9.47
C CYS A 103 -7.02 24.41 9.72
N LEU A 104 -8.02 23.54 9.68
CA LEU A 104 -9.30 23.76 10.33
C LEU A 104 -9.17 23.42 11.82
N GLU A 105 -9.57 24.35 12.69
CA GLU A 105 -9.74 24.08 14.12
C GLU A 105 -11.18 23.64 14.38
N GLY A 106 -11.32 22.43 14.92
CA GLY A 106 -12.61 21.82 15.21
C GLY A 106 -12.80 21.55 16.71
N SER A 107 -14.05 21.40 17.10
CA SER A 107 -14.44 20.91 18.43
C SER A 107 -15.62 19.95 18.30
N GLY A 108 -15.97 19.24 19.37
CA GLY A 108 -17.05 18.26 19.35
C GLY A 108 -16.60 16.82 19.11
N LEU A 109 -15.29 16.54 19.10
CA LEU A 109 -14.78 15.17 19.11
C LEU A 109 -15.09 14.56 20.48
N MET A 110 -16.15 13.77 20.55
CA MET A 110 -16.55 13.09 21.78
C MET A 110 -15.82 11.75 21.87
N LEU A 111 -15.06 11.56 22.95
CA LEU A 111 -14.40 10.30 23.28
C LEU A 111 -14.77 9.98 24.73
N GLU A 112 -15.42 8.85 24.94
CA GLU A 112 -16.08 8.53 26.21
C GLU A 112 -17.09 9.64 26.58
N ASP A 113 -17.06 10.13 27.82
CA ASP A 113 -17.95 11.21 28.29
C ASP A 113 -17.32 12.61 28.15
N ARG A 114 -16.28 12.77 27.33
CA ARG A 114 -15.51 14.02 27.21
C ARG A 114 -15.48 14.54 25.78
N VAL A 115 -15.53 15.87 25.65
CA VAL A 115 -15.44 16.57 24.37
C VAL A 115 -14.07 17.20 24.21
N PHE A 116 -13.42 16.93 23.09
CA PHE A 116 -12.09 17.42 22.75
C PHE A 116 -12.13 18.37 21.55
N SER A 117 -11.18 19.31 21.55
CA SER A 117 -10.82 20.07 20.36
C SER A 117 -9.85 19.26 19.50
N TYR A 118 -9.88 19.51 18.19
CA TYR A 118 -9.01 18.84 17.23
C TYR A 118 -8.59 19.81 16.12
N LYS A 119 -7.56 19.42 15.38
CA LYS A 119 -7.18 20.07 14.12
C LYS A 119 -7.52 19.16 12.95
N SER A 120 -7.64 19.73 11.76
CA SER A 120 -7.71 18.97 10.52
C SER A 120 -6.92 19.70 9.45
N TYR A 121 -6.07 18.97 8.73
CA TYR A 121 -5.25 19.50 7.64
C TYR A 121 -5.70 18.87 6.32
N PRO A 122 -5.47 19.52 5.17
CA PRO A 122 -5.84 18.94 3.89
C PRO A 122 -5.27 17.53 3.74
N HIS A 123 -6.03 16.60 3.17
CA HIS A 123 -5.61 15.19 3.09
C HIS A 123 -4.22 15.02 2.46
N VAL A 124 -3.95 15.76 1.37
CA VAL A 124 -2.64 15.77 0.69
C VAL A 124 -1.47 16.21 1.59
N THR A 125 -1.72 17.01 2.62
CA THR A 125 -0.74 17.41 3.64
C THR A 125 -0.22 16.20 4.40
N GLY A 126 -1.12 15.29 4.77
CA GLY A 126 -0.77 14.06 5.46
C GLY A 126 0.13 13.17 4.60
N HIS A 127 -0.15 13.08 3.30
CA HIS A 127 0.70 12.38 2.34
C HIS A 127 2.11 12.99 2.26
N VAL A 128 2.23 14.32 2.11
CA VAL A 128 3.53 14.99 2.07
C VAL A 128 4.29 14.83 3.39
N ALA A 129 3.61 15.06 4.52
CA ALA A 129 4.21 15.03 5.86
C ALA A 129 4.67 13.62 6.24
N SER A 130 3.83 12.60 6.08
CA SER A 130 4.22 11.22 6.41
C SER A 130 5.34 10.71 5.51
N ALA A 131 5.27 10.96 4.19
CA ALA A 131 6.29 10.47 3.26
C ALA A 131 7.66 11.08 3.54
N TYR A 132 7.73 12.40 3.76
CA TYR A 132 9.01 13.04 4.08
C TYR A 132 9.50 12.67 5.49
N CYS A 133 8.68 12.83 6.54
CA CYS A 133 9.13 12.61 7.92
C CYS A 133 9.58 11.17 8.20
N THR A 134 9.05 10.19 7.45
CA THR A 134 9.44 8.77 7.56
C THR A 134 10.64 8.40 6.69
N SER A 135 11.09 9.30 5.81
CA SER A 135 12.16 9.05 4.84
C SER A 135 13.55 9.05 5.47
N PRO A 136 14.52 8.38 4.83
CA PRO A 136 15.93 8.56 5.17
C PRO A 136 16.41 10.01 4.96
N PHE A 137 15.74 10.78 4.09
CA PHE A 137 16.10 12.17 3.79
C PHE A 137 15.83 13.09 4.98
N ALA A 138 14.67 12.95 5.63
CA ALA A 138 14.38 13.68 6.87
C ALA A 138 15.39 13.33 7.97
N LYS A 139 15.75 12.05 8.10
CA LYS A 139 16.77 11.61 9.07
C LYS A 139 18.15 12.22 8.79
N ALA A 140 18.48 12.44 7.52
CA ALA A 140 19.73 13.06 7.09
C ALA A 140 19.65 14.60 6.99
N GLY A 141 18.49 15.22 7.23
CA GLY A 141 18.27 16.65 7.03
C GLY A 141 18.41 17.10 5.57
N GLN A 142 18.10 16.23 4.62
CA GLN A 142 18.24 16.47 3.18
C GLN A 142 16.90 16.89 2.56
N PRO A 143 16.90 17.83 1.60
CA PRO A 143 15.68 18.18 0.88
C PRO A 143 15.22 17.02 -0.02
N ALA A 144 13.93 17.03 -0.37
CA ALA A 144 13.36 16.10 -1.32
C ALA A 144 12.18 16.72 -2.06
N PHE A 145 12.00 16.32 -3.32
CA PHE A 145 10.71 16.44 -3.97
C PHE A 145 9.74 15.45 -3.33
N CYS A 146 8.46 15.80 -3.25
CA CYS A 146 7.41 14.88 -2.84
C CYS A 146 6.35 14.82 -3.94
N LEU A 147 6.23 13.67 -4.60
CA LEU A 147 5.17 13.39 -5.57
C LEU A 147 3.99 12.75 -4.82
N VAL A 148 2.85 13.43 -4.79
CA VAL A 148 1.60 12.86 -4.28
C VAL A 148 0.66 12.59 -5.44
N TRP A 149 0.35 11.33 -5.70
CA TRP A 149 -0.63 10.93 -6.70
C TRP A 149 -1.60 9.92 -6.10
N ASP A 150 -2.84 10.37 -5.89
CA ASP A 150 -3.84 9.61 -5.15
C ASP A 150 -5.16 9.53 -5.92
N GLY A 151 -6.16 8.85 -5.36
CA GLY A 151 -7.41 8.48 -6.01
C GLY A 151 -8.03 9.61 -6.84
N CYS A 152 -8.41 10.71 -6.20
CA CYS A 152 -9.07 11.85 -6.87
C CYS A 152 -8.12 13.04 -7.10
N ILE A 153 -6.81 12.85 -7.00
CA ILE A 153 -5.82 13.93 -7.15
C ILE A 153 -5.05 13.73 -8.45
N PHE A 154 -4.78 14.83 -9.16
CA PHE A 154 -3.71 14.84 -10.16
C PHE A 154 -2.35 14.60 -9.48
N PRO A 155 -1.33 14.09 -10.17
CA PRO A 155 0.03 14.00 -9.62
C PRO A 155 0.56 15.38 -9.23
N ARG A 156 0.59 15.68 -7.94
CA ARG A 156 1.06 16.96 -7.38
C ARG A 156 2.52 16.84 -6.97
N LEU A 157 3.35 17.78 -7.42
CA LEU A 157 4.75 17.84 -7.06
C LEU A 157 4.99 18.95 -6.04
N TYR A 158 5.60 18.59 -4.92
CA TYR A 158 6.05 19.51 -3.88
C TYR A 158 7.58 19.47 -3.76
N TYR A 159 8.16 20.50 -3.18
CA TYR A 159 9.54 20.50 -2.71
C TYR A 159 9.59 20.77 -1.22
N VAL A 160 10.27 19.89 -0.48
CA VAL A 160 10.45 19.96 0.97
C VAL A 160 11.90 20.27 1.28
N ASP A 161 12.16 21.35 2.01
CA ASP A 161 13.51 21.85 2.34
C ASP A 161 13.91 21.62 3.81
N GLY A 162 13.16 20.79 4.52
CA GLY A 162 13.34 20.51 5.95
C GLY A 162 12.68 21.54 6.88
N ARG A 163 12.29 22.72 6.38
CA ARG A 163 11.52 23.70 7.17
C ARG A 163 10.10 23.83 6.68
N SER A 164 9.92 23.82 5.37
CA SER A 164 8.64 24.05 4.70
C SER A 164 8.47 23.10 3.53
N ALA A 165 7.25 23.05 3.00
CA ALA A 165 6.95 22.39 1.75
C ALA A 165 6.25 23.39 0.82
N ARG A 166 6.70 23.41 -0.44
CA ARG A 166 6.18 24.29 -1.48
C ARG A 166 5.54 23.48 -2.58
N PHE A 167 4.28 23.76 -2.91
CA PHE A 167 3.66 23.22 -4.12
C PHE A 167 4.33 23.81 -5.36
N LEU A 168 4.70 22.95 -6.32
CA LEU A 168 5.34 23.35 -7.56
C LEU A 168 4.36 23.36 -8.71
N GLU A 169 3.77 22.20 -9.02
CA GLU A 169 2.79 22.04 -10.09
C GLU A 169 2.06 20.69 -9.98
N CYS A 170 0.94 20.57 -10.70
CA CYS A 170 0.38 19.27 -11.06
C CYS A 170 1.05 18.83 -12.38
N LEU A 171 1.68 17.65 -12.41
CA LEU A 171 2.47 17.20 -13.56
C LEU A 171 1.62 16.99 -14.82
N PHE A 172 0.41 16.45 -14.66
CA PHE A 172 -0.55 16.24 -15.74
C PHE A 172 -1.98 16.06 -15.18
N PRO A 173 -3.02 16.33 -15.97
CA PRO A 173 -4.41 16.27 -15.51
C PRO A 173 -4.99 14.85 -15.64
N VAL A 174 -4.52 13.89 -14.84
CA VAL A 174 -5.13 12.55 -14.72
C VAL A 174 -5.16 12.13 -13.26
N ILE A 175 -6.37 11.84 -12.75
CA ILE A 175 -6.53 11.34 -11.37
C ILE A 175 -6.09 9.87 -11.25
N GLY A 176 -5.65 9.45 -10.05
CA GLY A 176 -5.20 8.08 -9.81
C GLY A 176 -6.26 7.01 -10.12
N GLN A 177 -7.54 7.31 -9.86
CA GLN A 177 -8.65 6.39 -10.14
C GLN A 177 -8.83 6.06 -11.63
N ALA A 178 -8.26 6.85 -12.55
CA ALA A 178 -8.25 6.50 -13.97
C ALA A 178 -7.62 5.12 -14.21
N TYR A 179 -6.63 4.73 -13.38
CA TYR A 179 -5.99 3.42 -13.48
C TYR A 179 -6.97 2.27 -13.17
N ALA A 180 -7.68 2.34 -12.04
CA ALA A 180 -8.70 1.35 -11.69
C ALA A 180 -9.88 1.36 -12.68
N ALA A 181 -10.31 2.54 -13.14
CA ALA A 181 -11.39 2.70 -14.10
C ALA A 181 -11.10 2.01 -15.44
N ALA A 182 -9.84 1.94 -15.89
CA ALA A 182 -9.47 1.20 -17.09
C ALA A 182 -9.93 -0.27 -17.03
N GLY A 183 -9.79 -0.92 -15.87
CA GLY A 183 -10.23 -2.30 -15.65
C GLY A 183 -11.75 -2.49 -15.70
N HIS A 184 -12.54 -1.44 -15.52
CA HIS A 184 -14.00 -1.51 -15.70
C HIS A 184 -14.43 -1.47 -17.17
N TYR A 185 -13.52 -1.08 -18.08
CA TYR A 185 -13.77 -0.98 -19.53
C TYR A 185 -13.09 -2.09 -20.32
N PHE A 186 -11.94 -2.57 -19.84
CA PHE A 186 -11.13 -3.60 -20.48
C PHE A 186 -10.81 -4.73 -19.49
N GLY A 187 -10.59 -5.93 -20.02
CA GLY A 187 -10.15 -7.09 -19.22
C GLY A 187 -11.26 -7.74 -18.40
N PRO A 188 -10.89 -8.49 -17.34
CA PRO A 188 -11.80 -9.36 -16.61
C PRO A 188 -12.65 -8.63 -15.57
N TYR A 189 -12.39 -7.35 -15.31
CA TYR A 189 -13.07 -6.56 -14.28
C TYR A 189 -14.16 -5.64 -14.85
N LYS A 190 -14.59 -5.87 -16.10
CA LYS A 190 -15.65 -5.10 -16.75
C LYS A 190 -16.94 -5.13 -15.91
N ARG A 191 -17.58 -3.97 -15.78
CA ARG A 191 -18.87 -3.83 -15.08
C ARG A 191 -19.92 -3.15 -15.94
N ALA A 192 -21.16 -3.61 -15.81
CA ALA A 192 -22.32 -2.97 -16.43
C ALA A 192 -22.68 -1.64 -15.74
N SER A 193 -22.68 -1.64 -14.39
CA SER A 193 -22.78 -0.41 -13.59
C SER A 193 -21.38 0.12 -13.30
N ARG A 194 -21.16 1.40 -13.63
CA ARG A 194 -19.89 2.11 -13.41
C ARG A 194 -20.01 3.13 -12.28
N ALA A 195 -21.02 2.97 -11.43
CA ALA A 195 -21.21 3.79 -10.24
C ALA A 195 -20.29 3.31 -9.11
N GLY A 196 -19.53 4.24 -8.52
CA GLY A 196 -18.67 3.99 -7.37
C GLY A 196 -17.27 3.49 -7.71
N TRP A 197 -16.35 3.73 -6.78
CA TRP A 197 -14.94 3.37 -6.88
C TRP A 197 -14.71 1.93 -6.41
N ASP A 198 -13.80 1.20 -7.08
CA ASP A 198 -13.32 -0.09 -6.59
C ASP A 198 -11.84 -0.01 -6.22
N LEU A 199 -11.59 0.11 -4.90
CA LEU A 199 -10.27 0.23 -4.32
C LEU A 199 -9.42 -1.05 -4.48
N GLY A 200 -10.03 -2.19 -4.83
CA GLY A 200 -9.38 -3.49 -4.95
C GLY A 200 -8.81 -3.82 -6.33
N ILE A 201 -9.16 -3.06 -7.38
CA ILE A 201 -8.80 -3.42 -8.76
C ILE A 201 -7.38 -3.02 -9.13
N ALA A 202 -6.92 -1.82 -8.74
CA ALA A 202 -5.65 -1.27 -9.24
C ALA A 202 -4.46 -2.24 -9.10
N GLY A 203 -4.28 -2.85 -7.92
CA GLY A 203 -3.22 -3.82 -7.68
C GLY A 203 -3.40 -5.15 -8.45
N LYS A 204 -4.65 -5.54 -8.76
CA LYS A 204 -4.93 -6.71 -9.59
C LYS A 204 -4.67 -6.41 -11.07
N LEU A 205 -5.03 -5.22 -11.52
CA LEU A 205 -4.79 -4.74 -12.87
C LEU A 205 -3.29 -4.68 -13.17
N MET A 206 -2.48 -4.17 -12.22
CA MET A 206 -1.02 -4.17 -12.33
C MET A 206 -0.42 -5.58 -12.50
N ALA A 207 -1.06 -6.62 -11.96
CA ALA A 207 -0.66 -8.00 -12.22
C ALA A 207 -1.18 -8.51 -13.57
N TYR A 208 -2.42 -8.17 -13.91
CA TYR A 208 -3.08 -8.62 -15.14
C TYR A 208 -2.37 -8.13 -16.41
N ILE A 209 -1.79 -6.92 -16.40
CA ILE A 209 -1.07 -6.38 -17.57
C ILE A 209 0.14 -7.22 -17.99
N ALA A 210 0.67 -8.08 -17.11
CA ALA A 210 1.75 -9.00 -17.46
C ALA A 210 1.32 -10.11 -18.43
N LEU A 211 0.01 -10.29 -18.67
CA LEU A 211 -0.52 -11.17 -19.72
C LEU A 211 -0.51 -10.51 -21.12
N GLY A 212 -0.42 -9.18 -21.18
CA GLY A 212 -0.50 -8.42 -22.43
C GLY A 212 0.87 -8.01 -22.95
N SER A 213 0.90 -7.63 -24.22
CA SER A 213 2.02 -6.97 -24.87
C SER A 213 1.70 -5.48 -25.06
N VAL A 214 2.72 -4.64 -24.90
CA VAL A 214 2.61 -3.21 -25.22
C VAL A 214 2.60 -3.03 -26.73
N GLU A 215 1.67 -2.23 -27.24
CA GLU A 215 1.60 -1.84 -28.64
C GLU A 215 1.61 -0.30 -28.78
N GLU A 216 2.54 0.21 -29.59
CA GLU A 216 2.72 1.67 -29.76
C GLU A 216 1.53 2.36 -30.43
N ASP A 217 0.77 1.67 -31.28
CA ASP A 217 -0.44 2.24 -31.88
C ASP A 217 -1.56 2.41 -30.84
N ILE A 218 -1.67 1.50 -29.87
CA ILE A 218 -2.56 1.67 -28.72
C ILE A 218 -2.10 2.85 -27.85
N VAL A 219 -0.80 2.96 -27.56
CA VAL A 219 -0.24 4.09 -26.80
C VAL A 219 -0.55 5.42 -27.50
N ALA A 220 -0.43 5.47 -28.83
CA ALA A 220 -0.77 6.65 -29.63
C ALA A 220 -2.26 7.03 -29.50
N VAL A 221 -3.18 6.04 -29.52
CA VAL A 221 -4.61 6.29 -29.29
C VAL A 221 -4.86 6.90 -27.91
N PHE A 222 -4.21 6.40 -26.86
CA PHE A 222 -4.34 6.97 -25.52
C PHE A 222 -3.77 8.39 -25.43
N GLN A 223 -2.66 8.68 -26.10
CA GLN A 223 -2.10 10.03 -26.18
C GLN A 223 -3.07 11.00 -26.86
N GLU A 224 -3.66 10.63 -28.00
CA GLU A 224 -4.66 11.46 -28.69
C GLU A 224 -5.89 11.71 -27.82
N LEU A 225 -6.43 10.67 -27.17
CA LEU A 225 -7.59 10.80 -26.28
C LEU A 225 -7.25 11.60 -25.02
N TYR A 226 -6.03 11.51 -24.50
CA TYR A 226 -5.58 12.33 -23.38
C TYR A 226 -5.54 13.81 -23.76
N ASP A 227 -5.05 14.13 -24.96
CA ASP A 227 -5.07 15.50 -25.47
C ASP A 227 -6.51 15.99 -25.71
N GLU A 228 -7.39 15.13 -26.21
CA GLU A 228 -8.80 15.47 -26.45
C GLU A 228 -9.61 15.66 -25.16
N HIS A 229 -9.38 14.85 -24.12
CA HIS A 229 -10.24 14.81 -22.94
C HIS A 229 -9.65 15.52 -21.72
N PHE A 230 -8.33 15.67 -21.62
CA PHE A 230 -7.68 16.11 -20.38
C PHE A 230 -6.70 17.28 -20.56
N ALA A 231 -5.79 17.22 -21.52
CA ALA A 231 -4.64 18.13 -21.57
C ALA A 231 -4.68 19.20 -22.67
N GLY A 232 -5.30 18.90 -23.82
CA GLY A 232 -5.32 19.80 -24.97
C GLY A 232 -6.23 21.02 -24.80
N ASN A 233 -6.45 21.71 -25.91
CA ASN A 233 -7.25 22.94 -25.99
C ASN A 233 -8.69 22.71 -26.46
N THR A 234 -9.14 21.45 -26.46
CA THR A 234 -10.53 21.11 -26.77
C THR A 234 -11.46 21.58 -25.65
N GLN A 235 -12.74 21.76 -25.98
CA GLN A 235 -13.74 22.14 -24.98
C GLN A 235 -13.88 21.10 -23.83
N PRO A 236 -13.88 19.77 -24.08
CA PRO A 236 -13.89 18.78 -23.01
C PRO A 236 -12.69 18.91 -22.06
N ALA A 237 -11.47 19.05 -22.60
CA ALA A 237 -10.26 19.16 -21.80
C ALA A 237 -10.23 20.44 -20.95
N GLN A 238 -10.65 21.58 -21.50
CA GLN A 238 -10.76 22.83 -20.74
C GLN A 238 -11.80 22.74 -19.61
N ARG A 239 -12.97 22.13 -19.87
CA ARG A 239 -14.00 21.90 -18.85
C ARG A 239 -13.51 21.00 -17.74
N TYR A 240 -12.82 19.91 -18.08
CA TYR A 240 -12.23 18.99 -17.11
C TYR A 240 -11.26 19.71 -16.17
N ARG A 241 -10.30 20.48 -16.72
CA ARG A 241 -9.33 21.23 -15.90
C ARG A 241 -9.97 22.34 -15.06
N ALA A 242 -11.06 22.94 -15.52
CA ALA A 242 -11.81 23.93 -14.74
C ALA A 242 -12.62 23.32 -13.60
N ALA A 243 -12.99 22.03 -13.69
CA ALA A 243 -13.82 21.32 -12.72
C ALA A 243 -13.02 20.38 -11.80
N ILE A 244 -11.70 20.60 -11.67
CA ILE A 244 -10.77 19.71 -10.94
C ILE A 244 -11.17 19.45 -9.48
N ASN A 245 -11.81 20.42 -8.81
CA ASN A 245 -12.24 20.28 -7.41
C ASN A 245 -13.57 19.53 -7.26
N ASN A 246 -14.21 19.12 -8.36
CA ASN A 246 -15.46 18.38 -8.36
C ASN A 246 -15.21 16.92 -8.78
N ALA A 247 -15.23 16.02 -7.78
CA ALA A 247 -14.93 14.60 -7.98
C ALA A 247 -15.88 13.92 -8.98
N GLU A 248 -17.16 14.27 -8.97
CA GLU A 248 -18.17 13.72 -9.89
C GLU A 248 -17.87 14.11 -11.35
N SER A 249 -17.61 15.40 -11.59
CA SER A 249 -17.27 15.91 -12.92
C SER A 249 -15.98 15.29 -13.45
N THR A 250 -14.99 15.12 -12.58
CA THR A 250 -13.71 14.48 -12.90
C THR A 250 -13.92 13.02 -13.29
N LEU A 251 -14.76 12.28 -12.55
CA LEU A 251 -15.11 10.89 -12.85
C LEU A 251 -15.85 10.76 -14.18
N VAL A 252 -16.79 11.67 -14.48
CA VAL A 252 -17.51 11.67 -15.77
C VAL A 252 -16.52 11.80 -16.93
N ALA A 253 -15.55 12.71 -16.85
CA ALA A 253 -14.54 12.87 -17.90
C ALA A 253 -13.68 11.60 -18.09
N VAL A 254 -13.29 10.94 -17.00
CA VAL A 254 -12.59 9.65 -17.03
C VAL A 254 -13.44 8.58 -17.73
N HIS A 255 -14.74 8.51 -17.43
CA HIS A 255 -15.65 7.59 -18.09
C HIS A 255 -15.86 7.89 -19.58
N CYS A 256 -15.88 9.17 -19.98
CA CYS A 256 -15.92 9.57 -21.39
C CYS A 256 -14.65 9.15 -22.13
N PHE A 257 -13.47 9.38 -21.55
CA PHE A 257 -12.18 8.98 -22.10
C PHE A 257 -12.12 7.47 -22.37
N PHE A 258 -12.51 6.63 -21.40
CA PHE A 258 -12.52 5.19 -21.61
C PHE A 258 -13.66 4.71 -22.53
N GLY A 259 -14.78 5.43 -22.56
CA GLY A 259 -15.85 5.19 -23.53
C GLY A 259 -15.36 5.35 -24.97
N ALA A 260 -14.66 6.46 -25.25
CA ALA A 260 -14.03 6.69 -26.55
C ALA A 260 -12.92 5.67 -26.85
N SER A 261 -12.13 5.29 -25.85
CA SER A 261 -11.09 4.27 -25.97
C SER A 261 -11.66 2.92 -26.44
N VAL A 262 -12.79 2.48 -25.88
CA VAL A 262 -13.44 1.21 -26.28
C VAL A 262 -13.83 1.23 -27.75
N SER A 263 -14.37 2.34 -28.26
CA SER A 263 -14.74 2.45 -29.67
C SER A 263 -13.53 2.37 -30.60
N ARG A 264 -12.40 2.96 -30.22
CA ARG A 264 -11.17 2.99 -31.03
C ARG A 264 -10.35 1.70 -30.96
N LEU A 265 -10.45 0.97 -29.84
CA LEU A 265 -9.63 -0.20 -29.54
C LEU A 265 -10.43 -1.51 -29.51
N ALA A 266 -11.64 -1.53 -30.08
CA ALA A 266 -12.55 -2.68 -30.03
C ALA A 266 -11.97 -3.98 -30.60
N ALA A 267 -11.02 -3.88 -31.52
CA ALA A 267 -10.36 -5.02 -32.16
C ALA A 267 -9.08 -5.50 -31.45
N LYS A 268 -8.62 -4.79 -30.41
CA LYS A 268 -7.39 -5.10 -29.67
C LYS A 268 -7.69 -6.03 -28.49
N ALA A 269 -6.73 -6.88 -28.13
CA ALA A 269 -6.88 -7.73 -26.95
C ALA A 269 -6.94 -6.85 -25.68
N PRO A 270 -7.83 -7.13 -24.71
CA PRO A 270 -7.97 -6.26 -23.55
C PRO A 270 -6.72 -6.16 -22.67
N GLU A 271 -5.95 -7.25 -22.54
CA GLU A 271 -4.66 -7.30 -21.85
C GLU A 271 -3.62 -6.38 -22.50
N ASP A 272 -3.52 -6.35 -23.84
CA ASP A 272 -2.62 -5.47 -24.59
C ASP A 272 -3.04 -4.00 -24.43
N VAL A 273 -4.35 -3.73 -24.44
CA VAL A 273 -4.88 -2.39 -24.18
C VAL A 273 -4.49 -1.88 -22.81
N LEU A 274 -4.65 -2.72 -21.77
CA LEU A 274 -4.35 -2.34 -20.40
C LEU A 274 -2.84 -2.22 -20.15
N ALA A 275 -2.02 -3.08 -20.74
CA ALA A 275 -0.57 -2.99 -20.70
C ALA A 275 -0.07 -1.69 -21.37
N SER A 276 -0.61 -1.37 -22.55
CA SER A 276 -0.29 -0.15 -23.29
C SER A 276 -0.77 1.11 -22.55
N PHE A 277 -1.94 1.08 -21.90
CA PHE A 277 -2.42 2.19 -21.06
C PHE A 277 -1.51 2.42 -19.84
N HIS A 278 -1.08 1.33 -19.18
CA HIS A 278 -0.14 1.42 -18.07
C HIS A 278 1.17 2.08 -18.49
N LEU A 279 1.74 1.67 -19.63
CA LEU A 279 2.96 2.28 -20.17
C LEU A 279 2.75 3.73 -20.62
N PHE A 280 1.59 4.06 -21.20
CA PHE A 280 1.25 5.45 -21.54
C PHE A 280 1.35 6.36 -20.31
N LEU A 281 0.74 5.96 -19.17
CA LEU A 281 0.83 6.72 -17.92
C LEU A 281 2.25 6.75 -17.35
N GLU A 282 3.01 5.66 -17.45
CA GLU A 282 4.41 5.62 -17.03
C GLU A 282 5.26 6.62 -17.82
N ARG A 283 5.16 6.62 -19.16
CA ARG A 283 5.88 7.55 -20.04
C ARG A 283 5.46 8.99 -19.79
N LEU A 284 4.18 9.23 -19.58
CA LEU A 284 3.66 10.56 -19.22
C LEU A 284 4.27 11.03 -17.90
N LEU A 285 4.29 10.18 -16.88
CA LEU A 285 4.85 10.48 -15.57
C LEU A 285 6.35 10.82 -15.63
N VAL A 286 7.16 9.98 -16.27
CA VAL A 286 8.61 10.22 -16.39
C VAL A 286 8.88 11.48 -17.21
N ARG A 287 8.14 11.70 -18.32
CA ARG A 287 8.28 12.89 -19.17
C ARG A 287 7.96 14.17 -18.41
N GLU A 288 6.81 14.23 -17.74
CA GLU A 288 6.40 15.45 -17.04
C GLU A 288 7.23 15.71 -15.79
N MET A 289 7.67 14.66 -15.08
CA MET A 289 8.65 14.81 -14.01
C MET A 289 9.97 15.40 -14.52
N THR A 290 10.49 14.89 -15.64
CA THR A 290 11.70 15.43 -16.28
C THR A 290 11.54 16.90 -16.64
N ASN A 291 10.36 17.28 -17.16
CA ASN A 291 10.06 18.67 -17.50
C ASN A 291 9.97 19.57 -16.26
N ALA A 292 9.33 19.08 -15.18
CA ALA A 292 9.20 19.80 -13.92
C ALA A 292 10.58 20.06 -13.29
N LEU A 293 11.48 19.07 -13.26
CA LEU A 293 12.83 19.25 -12.73
C LEU A 293 13.67 20.23 -13.55
N LYS A 294 13.45 20.30 -14.87
CA LYS A 294 14.07 21.34 -15.72
C LYS A 294 13.54 22.75 -15.40
N ARG A 295 12.25 22.87 -15.05
CA ARG A 295 11.63 24.14 -14.65
C ARG A 295 12.06 24.57 -13.24
N TYR A 296 12.17 23.62 -12.33
CA TYR A 296 12.44 23.84 -10.91
C TYR A 296 13.81 23.28 -10.53
N ALA A 297 14.85 24.01 -10.90
CA ALA A 297 16.23 23.66 -10.54
C ALA A 297 16.49 24.05 -9.08
N TYR A 298 16.53 23.04 -8.19
CA TYR A 298 16.95 23.22 -6.81
C TYR A 298 18.39 22.72 -6.60
N PRO A 299 19.22 23.43 -5.81
CA PRO A 299 20.57 23.01 -5.52
C PRO A 299 20.59 21.81 -4.55
N GLY A 300 21.67 21.03 -4.60
CA GLY A 300 21.89 19.90 -3.69
C GLY A 300 21.38 18.57 -4.24
N GLN A 301 21.19 17.61 -3.34
CA GLN A 301 20.73 16.26 -3.68
C GLN A 301 19.30 16.29 -4.23
N GLN A 302 19.10 15.55 -5.30
CA GLN A 302 17.80 15.37 -5.95
C GLN A 302 17.15 14.11 -5.37
N ASN A 303 16.49 14.22 -4.23
CA ASN A 303 15.76 13.11 -3.63
C ASN A 303 14.27 13.17 -3.99
N LEU A 304 13.61 12.01 -4.06
CA LEU A 304 12.16 11.92 -4.30
C LEU A 304 11.47 11.08 -3.23
N CYS A 305 10.44 11.63 -2.61
CA CYS A 305 9.42 10.88 -1.87
C CYS A 305 8.19 10.67 -2.77
N ILE A 306 7.58 9.48 -2.74
CA ILE A 306 6.33 9.18 -3.45
C ILE A 306 5.26 8.80 -2.44
N ALA A 307 4.07 9.40 -2.55
CA ALA A 307 2.90 9.14 -1.72
C ALA A 307 1.59 9.20 -2.54
N GLY A 308 0.47 8.92 -1.88
CA GLY A 308 -0.82 8.65 -2.51
C GLY A 308 -0.93 7.19 -2.99
N GLY A 309 -2.17 6.73 -3.22
CA GLY A 309 -2.47 5.35 -3.61
C GLY A 309 -1.73 4.88 -4.88
N CYS A 310 -1.41 5.78 -5.82
CA CYS A 310 -0.62 5.44 -6.99
C CYS A 310 0.83 5.06 -6.66
N GLY A 311 1.35 5.47 -5.49
CA GLY A 311 2.65 5.05 -4.97
C GLY A 311 2.74 3.55 -4.65
N LEU A 312 1.62 2.80 -4.66
CA LEU A 312 1.63 1.33 -4.61
C LEU A 312 1.98 0.67 -5.95
N ASN A 313 2.06 1.44 -7.04
CA ASN A 313 2.41 0.95 -8.36
C ASN A 313 3.94 0.85 -8.51
N ILE A 314 4.44 -0.36 -8.32
CA ILE A 314 5.88 -0.64 -8.27
C ILE A 314 6.59 -0.39 -9.60
N LYS A 315 5.87 -0.51 -10.73
CA LYS A 315 6.42 -0.31 -12.08
C LYS A 315 6.68 1.17 -12.34
N TRP A 316 5.72 2.03 -11.98
CA TRP A 316 5.90 3.48 -12.03
C TRP A 316 7.00 3.99 -11.07
N ASN A 317 7.05 3.45 -9.85
CA ASN A 317 8.12 3.76 -8.91
C ASN A 317 9.49 3.35 -9.47
N ASN A 318 9.58 2.17 -10.10
CA ASN A 318 10.81 1.71 -10.72
C ASN A 318 11.21 2.55 -11.94
N ALA A 319 10.26 2.99 -12.76
CA ALA A 319 10.51 3.88 -13.89
C ALA A 319 11.10 5.23 -13.42
N LEU A 320 10.55 5.83 -12.36
CA LEU A 320 11.10 7.06 -11.75
C LEU A 320 12.48 6.83 -11.15
N ARG A 321 12.69 5.71 -10.44
CA ARG A 321 14.00 5.31 -9.87
C ARG A 321 15.06 5.10 -10.95
N GLY A 322 14.68 4.50 -12.08
CA GLY A 322 15.57 4.20 -13.20
C GLY A 322 15.77 5.36 -14.20
N ALA A 323 15.00 6.45 -14.09
CA ALA A 323 15.05 7.56 -15.05
C ALA A 323 16.32 8.42 -14.95
N GLY A 324 17.16 8.22 -13.93
CA GLY A 324 18.37 9.03 -13.70
C GLY A 324 18.07 10.48 -13.29
N LEU A 325 16.87 10.74 -12.79
CA LEU A 325 16.40 12.06 -12.37
C LEU A 325 16.71 12.38 -10.90
N PHE A 326 16.92 11.34 -10.08
CA PHE A 326 17.03 11.44 -8.62
C PHE A 326 18.22 10.63 -8.12
N ASP A 327 18.89 11.15 -7.09
CA ASP A 327 19.95 10.44 -6.35
C ASP A 327 19.37 9.28 -5.53
N SER A 328 18.15 9.44 -5.02
CA SER A 328 17.46 8.43 -4.24
C SER A 328 15.94 8.62 -4.28
N VAL A 329 15.22 7.49 -4.30
CA VAL A 329 13.75 7.45 -4.29
C VAL A 329 13.27 6.70 -3.05
N TRP A 330 12.38 7.32 -2.30
CA TRP A 330 11.74 6.79 -1.12
C TRP A 330 10.24 6.65 -1.34
N VAL A 331 9.72 5.47 -1.01
CA VAL A 331 8.28 5.23 -0.92
C VAL A 331 8.04 4.58 0.45
N PRO A 332 7.20 5.14 1.33
CA PRO A 332 6.88 4.51 2.60
C PRO A 332 6.03 3.25 2.36
N PRO A 333 5.97 2.27 3.30
CA PRO A 333 5.15 1.05 3.17
C PRO A 333 3.64 1.31 3.14
N PHE A 334 3.22 2.53 3.48
CA PHE A 334 1.84 3.01 3.55
C PHE A 334 1.64 4.26 2.67
N PRO A 335 1.97 4.24 1.36
CA PRO A 335 1.85 5.45 0.55
C PRO A 335 0.38 5.80 0.27
N ASN A 336 -0.54 4.83 0.37
CA ASN A 336 -1.99 5.03 0.32
C ASN A 336 -2.56 5.48 1.67
N ASP A 337 -3.89 5.59 1.75
CA ASP A 337 -4.62 6.10 2.92
C ASP A 337 -4.42 5.31 4.23
N SER A 338 -3.88 4.10 4.16
CA SER A 338 -3.39 3.38 5.36
C SER A 338 -2.35 4.18 6.17
N GLY A 339 -1.66 5.13 5.53
CA GLY A 339 -0.72 6.05 6.14
C GLY A 339 -1.35 7.35 6.64
N SER A 340 -2.62 7.65 6.36
CA SER A 340 -3.21 8.97 6.58
C SER A 340 -3.32 9.35 8.05
N ALA A 341 -3.52 8.40 8.96
CA ALA A 341 -3.50 8.70 10.39
C ALA A 341 -2.10 9.13 10.87
N ILE A 342 -1.04 8.49 10.35
CA ILE A 342 0.35 8.91 10.59
C ILE A 342 0.58 10.29 9.97
N GLY A 343 0.10 10.49 8.74
CA GLY A 343 0.13 11.78 8.04
C GLY A 343 -0.52 12.90 8.83
N ALA A 344 -1.72 12.70 9.35
CA ALA A 344 -2.44 13.68 10.17
C ALA A 344 -1.64 14.07 11.43
N ALA A 345 -1.09 13.09 12.15
CA ALA A 345 -0.25 13.35 13.31
C ALA A 345 1.04 14.09 12.92
N CYS A 346 1.70 13.68 11.82
CA CYS A 346 2.87 14.36 11.28
C CYS A 346 2.55 15.80 10.86
N SER A 347 1.38 16.10 10.28
CA SER A 347 1.00 17.46 9.89
C SER A 347 1.00 18.42 11.08
N ALA A 348 0.44 18.00 12.22
CA ALA A 348 0.47 18.81 13.43
C ALA A 348 1.88 18.93 14.04
N MET A 349 2.69 17.88 13.97
CA MET A 349 4.10 17.93 14.39
C MET A 349 4.89 18.93 13.54
N VAL A 350 4.73 18.85 12.21
CA VAL A 350 5.41 19.70 11.23
C VAL A 350 4.97 21.16 11.37
N ALA A 351 3.68 21.42 11.57
CA ALA A 351 3.18 22.78 11.79
C ALA A 351 3.80 23.46 13.03
N GLN A 352 4.28 22.68 14.01
CA GLN A 352 4.93 23.21 15.21
C GLN A 352 6.45 23.28 15.12
N GLN A 353 7.09 22.32 14.43
CA GLN A 353 8.54 22.09 14.52
C GLN A 353 9.26 22.20 13.17
N GLY A 354 8.53 22.36 12.06
CA GLY A 354 9.06 22.12 10.72
C GLY A 354 9.17 20.63 10.41
N PHE A 355 9.73 20.31 9.24
CA PHE A 355 9.86 18.92 8.80
C PHE A 355 11.01 18.20 9.53
N VAL A 356 10.65 17.45 10.57
CA VAL A 356 11.58 16.67 11.40
C VAL A 356 11.43 15.17 11.12
N PRO A 357 12.49 14.37 11.31
CA PRO A 357 12.38 12.92 11.19
C PRO A 357 11.46 12.35 12.25
N LEU A 358 10.61 11.42 11.84
CA LEU A 358 9.85 10.55 12.73
C LEU A 358 10.74 9.35 13.08
N GLU A 359 10.84 8.99 14.35
CA GLU A 359 11.32 7.66 14.76
C GLU A 359 10.16 6.67 14.62
N TRP A 360 10.30 5.68 13.74
CA TRP A 360 9.21 4.75 13.45
C TRP A 360 9.72 3.35 13.12
N SER A 361 8.81 2.38 13.19
CA SER A 361 9.03 1.01 12.73
C SER A 361 7.87 0.59 11.84
N VAL A 362 8.15 -0.18 10.78
CA VAL A 362 7.08 -0.79 9.97
C VAL A 362 6.23 -1.74 10.81
N TYR A 363 6.74 -2.29 11.92
CA TYR A 363 5.98 -3.15 12.84
C TYR A 363 5.27 -2.33 13.94
N SER A 364 4.64 -1.21 13.54
CA SER A 364 3.87 -0.34 14.44
C SER A 364 2.36 -0.64 14.45
N GLY A 365 1.93 -1.71 13.77
CA GLY A 365 0.54 -2.20 13.74
C GLY A 365 0.03 -2.87 15.03
N PRO A 366 -1.20 -3.43 15.03
CA PRO A 366 -1.72 -4.20 16.17
C PRO A 366 -0.79 -5.33 16.63
N VAL A 367 -0.75 -5.56 17.95
CA VAL A 367 -0.03 -6.70 18.53
C VAL A 367 -0.76 -8.01 18.23
N LEU A 368 -0.02 -9.11 18.18
CA LEU A 368 -0.62 -10.45 18.10
C LEU A 368 -1.48 -10.72 19.33
N GLN A 369 -2.70 -11.17 19.12
CA GLN A 369 -3.61 -11.53 20.20
C GLN A 369 -3.32 -12.95 20.70
N SER A 370 -3.66 -13.21 21.96
CA SER A 370 -3.60 -14.56 22.52
C SER A 370 -4.81 -15.36 22.06
N GLY A 371 -4.57 -16.47 21.36
CA GLY A 371 -5.61 -17.39 20.91
C GLY A 371 -5.57 -18.72 21.65
N HIS A 372 -6.71 -19.40 21.75
CA HIS A 372 -6.77 -20.80 22.14
C HIS A 372 -6.27 -21.73 21.03
N VAL A 373 -5.94 -22.99 21.35
CA VAL A 373 -5.70 -24.04 20.36
C VAL A 373 -7.06 -24.55 19.86
N PRO A 374 -7.42 -24.38 18.57
CA PRO A 374 -8.72 -24.84 18.08
C PRO A 374 -8.81 -26.36 18.02
N THR A 375 -10.04 -26.90 18.04
CA THR A 375 -10.29 -28.33 17.87
C THR A 375 -9.71 -28.84 16.55
N GLY A 376 -9.01 -29.99 16.58
CA GLY A 376 -8.36 -30.56 15.39
C GLY A 376 -6.95 -30.02 15.11
N TRP A 377 -6.39 -29.26 16.05
CA TRP A 377 -5.02 -28.77 16.01
C TRP A 377 -4.26 -29.13 17.29
N GLU A 378 -2.97 -29.36 17.16
CA GLU A 378 -2.03 -29.56 18.27
C GLU A 378 -0.97 -28.48 18.22
N ALA A 379 -0.58 -27.93 19.38
CA ALA A 379 0.46 -26.92 19.48
C ALA A 379 1.69 -27.48 20.21
N ALA A 380 2.87 -27.31 19.61
CA ALA A 380 4.15 -27.70 20.19
C ALA A 380 5.22 -26.61 19.95
N PRO A 381 6.23 -26.48 20.83
CA PRO A 381 7.38 -25.62 20.56
C PRO A 381 8.07 -26.00 19.23
N CYS A 382 8.49 -25.00 18.45
CA CYS A 382 9.14 -25.22 17.17
C CYS A 382 10.23 -24.17 16.92
N SER A 383 11.46 -24.64 16.73
CA SER A 383 12.60 -23.80 16.36
C SER A 383 12.53 -23.36 14.89
N MET A 384 13.22 -22.26 14.56
CA MET A 384 13.32 -21.78 13.18
C MET A 384 13.93 -22.82 12.23
N ARG A 385 14.85 -23.65 12.74
CA ARG A 385 15.45 -24.73 11.95
C ARG A 385 14.46 -25.85 11.64
N GLU A 386 13.59 -26.20 12.58
CA GLU A 386 12.52 -27.19 12.33
C GLU A 386 11.48 -26.63 11.36
N LEU A 387 11.08 -25.36 11.55
CA LEU A 387 10.18 -24.69 10.63
C LEU A 387 10.76 -24.58 9.21
N ALA A 388 12.05 -24.29 9.07
CA ALA A 388 12.74 -24.26 7.79
C ALA A 388 12.72 -25.62 7.08
N ARG A 389 12.77 -26.74 7.81
CA ARG A 389 12.61 -28.09 7.22
C ARG A 389 11.20 -28.33 6.70
N ILE A 390 10.17 -27.89 7.44
CA ILE A 390 8.77 -27.98 6.97
C ILE A 390 8.61 -27.24 5.64
N LEU A 391 9.17 -26.04 5.53
CA LEU A 391 9.15 -25.27 4.28
C LEU A 391 9.97 -25.95 3.17
N ALA A 392 11.13 -26.52 3.49
CA ALA A 392 11.96 -27.26 2.53
C ALA A 392 11.25 -28.51 1.98
N ASP A 393 10.34 -29.11 2.74
CA ASP A 393 9.46 -30.20 2.32
C ASP A 393 8.23 -29.72 1.52
N ASN A 394 8.27 -28.50 0.98
CA ASN A 394 7.19 -27.85 0.20
C ASN A 394 5.85 -27.73 0.95
N ARG A 395 5.88 -27.54 2.28
CA ARG A 395 4.65 -27.33 3.08
C ARG A 395 4.51 -25.86 3.47
N PRO A 396 3.51 -25.13 2.98
CA PRO A 396 3.27 -23.75 3.35
C PRO A 396 2.91 -23.58 4.82
N VAL A 397 3.33 -22.46 5.40
CA VAL A 397 3.10 -22.13 6.80
C VAL A 397 2.52 -20.74 6.91
N VAL A 398 1.45 -20.57 7.68
CA VAL A 398 1.06 -19.24 8.17
C VAL A 398 2.04 -18.86 9.28
N PHE A 399 2.81 -17.79 9.09
CA PHE A 399 3.80 -17.26 10.00
C PHE A 399 3.29 -15.97 10.65
N LEU A 400 3.11 -16.01 11.97
CA LEU A 400 2.65 -14.91 12.80
C LEU A 400 3.70 -14.56 13.85
N SER A 401 4.16 -13.32 13.87
CA SER A 401 5.21 -12.86 14.79
C SER A 401 4.95 -11.42 15.22
N GLY A 402 4.98 -11.15 16.52
CA GLY A 402 5.02 -9.79 17.06
C GLY A 402 3.90 -8.87 16.56
N ARG A 403 4.23 -7.61 16.28
CA ARG A 403 3.28 -6.59 15.82
C ARG A 403 3.10 -6.67 14.31
N ALA A 404 1.88 -6.44 13.83
CA ALA A 404 1.58 -6.41 12.41
C ALA A 404 2.38 -5.31 11.71
N GLU A 405 2.78 -5.57 10.46
CA GLU A 405 3.39 -4.54 9.61
C GLU A 405 2.36 -3.47 9.20
N LEU A 406 2.82 -2.24 8.93
CA LEU A 406 2.02 -1.14 8.41
C LEU A 406 1.82 -1.25 6.90
N GLY A 407 0.68 -0.75 6.41
CA GLY A 407 0.34 -0.71 5.00
C GLY A 407 -0.14 -2.05 4.41
N PRO A 408 -0.46 -2.10 3.11
CA PRO A 408 -1.26 -3.19 2.53
C PRO A 408 -0.47 -4.47 2.21
N ARG A 409 0.85 -4.49 2.45
CA ARG A 409 1.74 -5.62 2.13
C ARG A 409 2.08 -6.39 3.40
N ALA A 410 2.06 -7.72 3.34
CA ALA A 410 2.64 -8.54 4.41
C ALA A 410 4.16 -8.58 4.24
N LEU A 411 4.89 -8.27 5.30
CA LEU A 411 6.33 -8.05 5.32
C LEU A 411 7.02 -8.99 6.34
N GLY A 412 6.46 -10.19 6.50
CA GLY A 412 7.01 -11.26 7.32
C GLY A 412 6.40 -11.36 8.72
N GLY A 413 5.55 -10.42 9.16
CA GLY A 413 4.88 -10.44 10.47
C GLY A 413 3.52 -11.14 10.45
N ARG A 414 2.78 -11.00 9.34
CA ARG A 414 1.49 -11.68 9.07
C ARG A 414 1.49 -12.32 7.69
N SER A 415 2.34 -13.32 7.51
CA SER A 415 2.67 -13.88 6.20
C SER A 415 2.28 -15.35 6.07
N ILE A 416 1.96 -15.79 4.86
CA ILE A 416 2.01 -17.19 4.47
C ILE A 416 3.34 -17.34 3.73
N LEU A 417 4.20 -18.19 4.29
CA LEU A 417 5.52 -18.48 3.77
C LEU A 417 5.53 -19.86 3.12
N ALA A 418 6.21 -19.99 1.98
CA ALA A 418 6.35 -21.25 1.27
C ALA A 418 7.67 -21.29 0.48
N ALA A 419 8.14 -22.50 0.16
CA ALA A 419 9.27 -22.66 -0.75
C ALA A 419 8.96 -22.11 -2.14
N ALA A 420 9.92 -21.43 -2.77
CA ALA A 420 9.71 -20.82 -4.08
C ALA A 420 10.07 -21.75 -5.26
N THR A 421 10.48 -22.99 -4.98
CA THR A 421 11.20 -23.88 -5.90
C THR A 421 10.31 -24.66 -6.87
N SER A 422 9.00 -24.43 -6.87
CA SER A 422 8.04 -25.12 -7.74
C SER A 422 6.95 -24.17 -8.23
N PRO A 423 6.60 -24.16 -9.53
CA PRO A 423 5.53 -23.31 -10.04
C PRO A 423 4.16 -23.67 -9.45
N GLU A 424 3.94 -24.94 -9.10
CA GLU A 424 2.71 -25.43 -8.45
C GLU A 424 2.47 -24.74 -7.11
N MET A 425 3.52 -24.30 -6.41
CA MET A 425 3.37 -23.56 -5.16
C MET A 425 2.65 -22.22 -5.37
N LYS A 426 2.92 -21.51 -6.47
CA LYS A 426 2.23 -20.27 -6.80
C LYS A 426 0.73 -20.53 -7.02
N ASP A 427 0.42 -21.60 -7.75
CA ASP A 427 -0.95 -21.96 -8.08
C ASP A 427 -1.72 -22.39 -6.82
N PHE A 428 -1.12 -23.22 -5.97
CA PHE A 428 -1.66 -23.59 -4.66
C PHE A 428 -1.93 -22.34 -3.79
N LEU A 429 -0.95 -21.44 -3.68
CA LEU A 429 -1.12 -20.20 -2.91
C LEU A 429 -2.22 -19.30 -3.49
N ASN A 430 -2.42 -19.26 -4.80
CA ASN A 430 -3.53 -18.53 -5.39
C ASN A 430 -4.88 -19.20 -5.12
N GLU A 431 -4.95 -20.53 -5.20
CA GLU A 431 -6.16 -21.31 -4.94
C GLU A 431 -6.64 -21.14 -3.50
N ILE A 432 -5.78 -21.37 -2.50
CA ILE A 432 -6.17 -21.24 -1.09
C ILE A 432 -6.61 -19.82 -0.74
N LYS A 433 -6.08 -18.82 -1.47
CA LYS A 433 -6.39 -17.40 -1.30
C LYS A 433 -7.58 -16.92 -2.14
N LEU A 434 -8.19 -17.80 -2.93
CA LEU A 434 -9.28 -17.47 -3.85
C LEU A 434 -8.88 -16.33 -4.82
N ARG A 435 -7.65 -16.41 -5.34
CA ARG A 435 -7.06 -15.42 -6.25
C ARG A 435 -7.08 -15.93 -7.68
N GLU A 436 -7.06 -14.99 -8.62
CA GLU A 436 -6.90 -15.29 -10.03
C GLU A 436 -5.50 -15.92 -10.31
N HIS A 437 -5.39 -16.85 -11.27
CA HIS A 437 -4.16 -17.62 -11.53
C HIS A 437 -2.94 -16.75 -11.92
N PHE A 438 -3.17 -15.57 -12.50
CA PHE A 438 -2.13 -14.62 -12.90
C PHE A 438 -1.63 -13.76 -11.73
N ARG A 439 -2.22 -13.87 -10.54
CA ARG A 439 -1.78 -13.07 -9.38
C ARG A 439 -0.39 -13.53 -8.94
N PRO A 440 0.59 -12.62 -8.84
CA PRO A 440 1.94 -12.99 -8.44
C PRO A 440 2.04 -13.24 -6.94
N VAL A 441 3.06 -14.01 -6.56
CA VAL A 441 3.51 -14.20 -5.18
C VAL A 441 4.87 -13.50 -5.04
N ALA A 442 5.03 -12.68 -4.00
CA ALA A 442 6.25 -11.91 -3.80
C ALA A 442 7.35 -12.76 -3.15
N PRO A 443 8.63 -12.57 -3.47
CA PRO A 443 9.72 -13.13 -2.70
C PRO A 443 10.04 -12.28 -1.46
N ILE A 444 10.35 -12.94 -0.33
CA ILE A 444 11.12 -12.36 0.78
C ILE A 444 12.53 -12.95 0.76
N CYS A 445 13.54 -12.11 0.58
CA CYS A 445 14.92 -12.50 0.29
C CYS A 445 15.89 -11.87 1.29
N LEU A 446 16.94 -12.61 1.65
CA LEU A 446 18.09 -12.05 2.35
C LEU A 446 18.74 -10.96 1.49
N GLU A 447 18.87 -9.77 2.05
CA GLU A 447 19.26 -8.55 1.32
C GLU A 447 20.63 -8.68 0.64
N ASP A 448 21.61 -9.28 1.31
CA ASP A 448 22.96 -9.50 0.79
C ASP A 448 23.00 -10.44 -0.42
N ARG A 449 21.98 -11.28 -0.59
CA ARG A 449 21.85 -12.22 -1.72
C ARG A 449 20.99 -11.67 -2.86
N ALA A 450 20.20 -10.62 -2.62
CA ALA A 450 19.26 -10.09 -3.61
C ALA A 450 19.93 -9.68 -4.95
N PRO A 451 21.12 -9.06 -5.00
CA PRO A 451 21.79 -8.71 -6.26
C PRO A 451 22.17 -9.91 -7.13
N GLU A 452 22.34 -11.09 -6.54
CA GLU A 452 22.64 -12.34 -7.26
C GLU A 452 21.42 -12.95 -7.95
N ILE A 453 20.21 -12.55 -7.54
CA ILE A 453 18.94 -13.17 -7.96
C ILE A 453 18.13 -12.19 -8.80
N PHE A 454 18.22 -10.90 -8.47
CA PHE A 454 17.40 -9.85 -9.02
C PHE A 454 18.25 -8.72 -9.60
N SER A 455 17.69 -7.99 -10.56
CA SER A 455 18.24 -6.78 -11.14
C SER A 455 17.24 -5.62 -11.00
N PRO A 456 17.59 -4.51 -10.33
CA PRO A 456 18.93 -4.21 -9.79
C PRO A 456 19.25 -4.97 -8.50
N GLY A 457 18.26 -5.61 -7.86
CA GLY A 457 18.46 -6.37 -6.61
C GLY A 457 18.91 -5.53 -5.42
N THR A 458 18.69 -4.22 -5.49
CA THR A 458 18.92 -3.26 -4.39
C THR A 458 17.93 -3.47 -3.23
N PRO A 459 18.20 -2.91 -2.04
CA PRO A 459 17.26 -2.95 -0.92
C PRO A 459 15.85 -2.46 -1.33
N ASP A 460 14.86 -3.30 -1.08
CA ASP A 460 13.43 -2.98 -1.19
C ASP A 460 12.69 -3.69 -0.02
N PRO A 461 12.80 -3.17 1.21
CA PRO A 461 12.22 -3.83 2.38
C PRO A 461 10.69 -3.82 2.42
N TYR A 462 10.03 -3.10 1.50
CA TYR A 462 8.60 -2.81 1.57
C TYR A 462 7.80 -3.25 0.34
N MET A 463 8.44 -3.91 -0.64
CA MET A 463 7.78 -4.37 -1.85
C MET A 463 7.21 -3.21 -2.70
N LEU A 464 8.00 -2.15 -2.87
CA LEU A 464 7.55 -0.90 -3.52
C LEU A 464 8.21 -0.61 -4.86
N PHE A 465 9.13 -1.47 -5.29
CA PHE A 465 9.76 -1.38 -6.59
C PHE A 465 9.70 -2.72 -7.33
N ASP A 466 9.79 -2.63 -8.66
CA ASP A 466 9.90 -3.80 -9.53
C ASP A 466 11.35 -4.21 -9.71
N HIS A 467 11.58 -5.51 -9.78
CA HIS A 467 12.90 -6.11 -9.90
C HIS A 467 12.86 -7.25 -10.92
N GLU A 468 13.80 -7.29 -11.87
CA GLU A 468 13.87 -8.37 -12.85
C GLU A 468 14.54 -9.61 -12.24
N THR A 469 13.92 -10.79 -12.36
CA THR A 469 14.55 -12.04 -11.94
C THR A 469 15.60 -12.44 -12.96
N ARG A 470 16.84 -12.64 -12.50
CA ARG A 470 17.94 -13.06 -13.36
C ARG A 470 17.67 -14.44 -13.95
N MET A 471 18.05 -14.64 -15.21
CA MET A 471 17.73 -15.84 -16.00
C MET A 471 18.16 -17.13 -15.28
N GLU A 472 19.33 -17.15 -14.64
CA GLU A 472 19.88 -18.30 -13.92
C GLU A 472 19.12 -18.69 -12.63
N TRP A 473 18.15 -17.87 -12.21
CA TRP A 473 17.30 -18.09 -11.05
C TRP A 473 15.84 -18.36 -11.41
N GLN A 474 15.39 -18.07 -12.63
CA GLN A 474 13.98 -18.23 -13.01
C GLN A 474 13.49 -19.67 -12.81
N ASP A 475 14.30 -20.66 -13.20
CA ASP A 475 13.98 -22.09 -13.00
C ASP A 475 14.20 -22.56 -11.55
N LYS A 476 14.98 -21.83 -10.74
CA LYS A 476 15.29 -22.20 -9.35
C LYS A 476 14.22 -21.73 -8.38
N VAL A 477 13.60 -20.59 -8.66
CA VAL A 477 12.57 -19.98 -7.81
C VAL A 477 11.30 -19.61 -8.59
N PRO A 478 10.75 -20.52 -9.42
CA PRO A 478 9.68 -20.20 -10.36
C PRO A 478 8.40 -19.68 -9.71
N ALA A 479 8.14 -19.97 -8.43
CA ALA A 479 6.91 -19.55 -7.76
C ALA A 479 6.81 -18.02 -7.54
N VAL A 480 7.94 -17.32 -7.53
CA VAL A 480 8.03 -15.87 -7.26
C VAL A 480 8.32 -15.04 -8.50
N VAL A 481 8.46 -15.69 -9.66
CA VAL A 481 8.67 -15.02 -10.95
C VAL A 481 7.32 -14.63 -11.53
N HIS A 482 7.15 -13.35 -11.84
CA HIS A 482 5.98 -12.85 -12.54
C HIS A 482 5.98 -13.32 -14.00
N LEU A 483 4.82 -13.19 -14.67
CA LEU A 483 4.65 -13.62 -16.07
C LEU A 483 5.58 -12.89 -17.04
N ASP A 484 5.98 -11.66 -16.71
CA ASP A 484 6.92 -10.83 -17.49
C ASP A 484 8.38 -11.00 -17.05
N GLY A 485 8.70 -11.93 -16.14
CA GLY A 485 10.05 -12.16 -15.60
C GLY A 485 10.41 -11.31 -14.37
N SER A 486 9.61 -10.30 -14.07
CA SER A 486 9.79 -9.43 -12.90
C SER A 486 9.43 -10.11 -11.58
N ALA A 487 9.67 -9.43 -10.47
CA ALA A 487 9.31 -9.85 -9.12
C ALA A 487 9.12 -8.62 -8.23
N ARG A 488 8.07 -8.64 -7.42
CA ARG A 488 7.85 -7.63 -6.36
C ARG A 488 8.60 -8.03 -5.09
N LEU A 489 9.90 -7.72 -5.07
CA LEU A 489 10.85 -8.15 -4.04
C LEU A 489 10.60 -7.51 -2.66
N GLN A 490 10.72 -8.31 -1.59
CA GLN A 490 11.04 -7.82 -0.25
C GLN A 490 12.47 -8.22 0.12
N THR A 491 13.32 -7.26 0.45
CA THR A 491 14.63 -7.54 1.07
C THR A 491 14.55 -7.48 2.59
N ILE A 492 15.34 -8.31 3.26
CA ILE A 492 15.54 -8.23 4.71
C ILE A 492 17.02 -8.45 5.04
N SER A 493 17.63 -7.48 5.72
CA SER A 493 19.02 -7.59 6.17
C SER A 493 19.16 -8.70 7.22
N ARG A 494 20.28 -9.43 7.17
CA ARG A 494 20.66 -10.43 8.20
C ARG A 494 20.71 -9.86 9.62
N SER A 495 20.92 -8.55 9.76
CA SER A 495 20.94 -7.87 11.05
C SER A 495 19.55 -7.38 11.50
N SER A 496 18.49 -7.66 10.74
CA SER A 496 17.12 -7.37 11.16
C SER A 496 16.82 -8.08 12.48
N GLN A 497 16.05 -7.43 13.36
CA GLN A 497 15.58 -8.04 14.61
C GLN A 497 14.27 -8.82 14.43
N HIS A 498 13.70 -8.83 13.21
CA HIS A 498 12.46 -9.53 12.94
C HIS A 498 12.70 -11.04 12.75
N LYS A 499 11.95 -11.89 13.48
CA LYS A 499 12.15 -13.36 13.52
C LYS A 499 12.19 -14.07 12.15
N VAL A 500 11.53 -13.51 11.14
CA VAL A 500 11.54 -14.07 9.78
C VAL A 500 12.95 -14.14 9.16
N VAL A 501 13.90 -13.30 9.61
CA VAL A 501 15.28 -13.36 9.13
C VAL A 501 15.98 -14.63 9.62
N GLU A 502 15.74 -15.05 10.86
CA GLU A 502 16.31 -16.28 11.42
C GLU A 502 15.81 -17.50 10.64
N LEU A 503 14.52 -17.50 10.29
CA LEU A 503 13.92 -18.51 9.42
C LEU A 503 14.58 -18.57 8.05
N LEU A 504 14.78 -17.42 7.39
CA LEU A 504 15.42 -17.35 6.07
C LEU A 504 16.88 -17.83 6.12
N ILE A 505 17.62 -17.48 7.17
CA ILE A 505 18.99 -17.93 7.37
C ILE A 505 19.04 -19.46 7.54
N GLU A 506 18.16 -20.04 8.35
CA GLU A 506 18.10 -21.50 8.51
C GLU A 506 17.63 -22.21 7.23
N TYR A 507 16.67 -21.63 6.50
CA TYR A 507 16.21 -22.14 5.21
C TYR A 507 17.33 -22.14 4.16
N GLU A 508 18.07 -21.03 4.05
CA GLU A 508 19.24 -20.90 3.16
C GLU A 508 20.30 -21.98 3.46
N LYS A 509 20.59 -22.22 4.75
CA LYS A 509 21.56 -23.27 5.15
C LYS A 509 21.13 -24.67 4.74
N ILE A 510 19.82 -24.94 4.72
CA ILE A 510 19.26 -26.26 4.41
C ILE A 510 19.16 -26.47 2.89
N THR A 511 18.70 -25.45 2.16
CA THR A 511 18.31 -25.58 0.74
C THR A 511 19.30 -24.95 -0.23
N GLY A 512 20.15 -24.03 0.24
CA GLY A 512 20.94 -23.14 -0.60
C GLY A 512 20.14 -22.00 -1.25
N ILE A 513 18.83 -21.91 -1.02
CA ILE A 513 17.94 -20.88 -1.57
C ILE A 513 17.73 -19.78 -0.51
N PRO A 514 18.10 -18.51 -0.79
CA PRO A 514 18.10 -17.43 0.21
C PRO A 514 16.78 -16.64 0.26
N LEU A 515 15.69 -17.23 -0.23
CA LEU A 515 14.38 -16.59 -0.29
C LEU A 515 13.22 -17.58 -0.11
N LEU A 516 12.07 -17.06 0.27
CA LEU A 516 10.80 -17.77 0.33
C LEU A 516 9.72 -16.97 -0.42
N CYS A 517 8.64 -17.65 -0.82
CA CYS A 517 7.39 -16.98 -1.13
C CYS A 517 6.87 -16.24 0.11
N ASN A 518 6.32 -15.05 -0.09
CA ASN A 518 5.63 -14.27 0.92
C ASN A 518 4.30 -13.72 0.35
N THR A 519 3.21 -14.04 1.02
CA THR A 519 1.88 -13.48 0.75
C THR A 519 1.11 -13.24 2.05
N SER A 520 0.07 -12.41 2.02
CA SER A 520 -0.68 -12.03 3.23
C SER A 520 -1.41 -13.20 3.89
N ALA A 521 -1.29 -13.30 5.22
CA ALA A 521 -2.06 -14.20 6.06
C ALA A 521 -3.39 -13.53 6.46
N ASN A 522 -4.44 -13.83 5.69
CA ASN A 522 -5.78 -13.26 5.85
C ASN A 522 -6.88 -14.09 5.19
N TYR A 523 -8.13 -13.81 5.55
CA TYR A 523 -9.26 -14.20 4.71
C TYR A 523 -9.32 -13.35 3.42
N HIS A 524 -9.98 -13.87 2.39
CA HIS A 524 -10.19 -13.12 1.15
C HIS A 524 -11.03 -11.85 1.43
N GLY A 525 -10.55 -10.69 1.00
CA GLY A 525 -11.24 -9.41 1.17
C GLY A 525 -11.16 -8.80 2.58
N ARG A 526 -10.27 -9.31 3.44
CA ARG A 526 -10.09 -8.84 4.83
C ARG A 526 -8.62 -8.51 5.16
N GLY A 527 -8.35 -7.83 6.27
CA GLY A 527 -6.99 -7.58 6.76
C GLY A 527 -6.38 -8.79 7.47
N PHE A 528 -5.29 -8.60 8.23
CA PHE A 528 -4.46 -9.72 8.70
C PHE A 528 -5.10 -10.57 9.81
N PHE A 529 -4.67 -11.84 9.93
CA PHE A 529 -5.04 -12.65 11.09
C PHE A 529 -4.55 -12.01 12.39
N PRO A 530 -5.42 -11.88 13.41
CA PRO A 530 -5.04 -11.29 14.68
C PRO A 530 -4.26 -12.27 15.58
N ASP A 531 -4.45 -13.58 15.38
CA ASP A 531 -3.88 -14.65 16.20
C ASP A 531 -3.75 -15.99 15.43
N ALA A 532 -3.21 -17.01 16.12
CA ALA A 532 -3.09 -18.37 15.58
C ALA A 532 -4.45 -19.07 15.42
N ALA A 533 -5.43 -18.77 16.28
CA ALA A 533 -6.73 -19.44 16.26
C ALA A 533 -7.46 -19.14 14.94
N ALA A 534 -7.53 -17.88 14.53
CA ALA A 534 -8.11 -17.45 13.27
C ALA A 534 -7.39 -18.10 12.05
N ALA A 535 -6.07 -18.20 12.10
CA ALA A 535 -5.30 -18.88 11.05
C ALA A 535 -5.57 -20.39 10.98
N CYS A 536 -5.70 -21.06 12.13
CA CYS A 536 -6.05 -22.47 12.22
C CYS A 536 -7.49 -22.74 11.75
N GLU A 537 -8.44 -21.88 12.12
CA GLU A 537 -9.83 -21.94 11.69
C GLU A 537 -10.01 -21.67 10.19
N TRP A 538 -9.16 -20.84 9.60
CA TRP A 538 -9.10 -20.68 8.15
C TRP A 538 -8.82 -22.02 7.44
N GLY A 539 -7.98 -22.88 8.03
CA GLY A 539 -7.92 -24.30 7.72
C GLY A 539 -7.45 -24.67 6.31
N ARG A 540 -6.79 -23.73 5.60
CA ARG A 540 -6.29 -23.94 4.23
C ARG A 540 -4.81 -24.34 4.14
N VAL A 541 -4.10 -24.34 5.27
CA VAL A 541 -2.73 -24.88 5.38
C VAL A 541 -2.68 -25.85 6.55
N GLY A 542 -1.73 -26.79 6.52
CA GLY A 542 -1.55 -27.76 7.61
C GLY A 542 -0.77 -27.25 8.82
N HIS A 543 -0.11 -26.09 8.68
CA HIS A 543 0.85 -25.58 9.66
C HIS A 543 0.65 -24.07 9.89
N VAL A 544 0.57 -23.68 11.16
CA VAL A 544 0.58 -22.29 11.60
C VAL A 544 1.69 -22.14 12.63
N TRP A 545 2.68 -21.29 12.37
CA TRP A 545 3.70 -20.93 13.34
C TRP A 545 3.36 -19.56 13.93
N CYS A 546 3.34 -19.48 15.27
CA CYS A 546 2.95 -18.32 16.03
C CYS A 546 3.90 -18.15 17.22
N ASP A 547 4.77 -17.14 17.14
CA ASP A 547 5.69 -16.70 18.20
C ASP A 547 6.47 -17.80 18.96
N GLY A 548 6.83 -18.89 18.27
CA GLY A 548 7.64 -19.99 18.80
C GLY A 548 6.88 -21.31 18.97
N GLN A 549 5.56 -21.29 18.75
CA GLN A 549 4.72 -22.48 18.75
C GLN A 549 4.29 -22.82 17.32
N LEU A 550 4.41 -24.09 16.96
CA LEU A 550 3.85 -24.66 15.74
C LEU A 550 2.55 -25.36 16.08
N PHE A 551 1.50 -24.94 15.39
CA PHE A 551 0.20 -25.58 15.37
C PHE A 551 0.14 -26.47 14.13
N THR A 552 -0.16 -27.74 14.34
CA THR A 552 -0.25 -28.76 13.29
C THR A 552 -1.64 -29.38 13.30
N ARG A 553 -2.24 -29.54 12.12
CA ARG A 553 -3.56 -30.16 11.97
C ARG A 553 -3.49 -31.67 12.26
N THR A 554 -4.36 -32.19 13.12
CA THR A 554 -4.31 -33.58 13.61
C THR A 554 -4.82 -34.61 12.61
N GLN A 555 -5.66 -34.20 11.66
CA GLN A 555 -6.05 -35.00 10.51
C GLN A 555 -5.49 -34.33 9.25
N ILE A 556 -4.40 -34.88 8.74
CA ILE A 556 -3.84 -34.51 7.44
C ILE A 556 -4.74 -35.17 6.39
N THR A 557 -5.83 -34.51 5.97
CA THR A 557 -6.21 -34.68 4.56
C THR A 557 -5.11 -34.01 3.78
N GLU A 558 -4.23 -34.80 3.17
CA GLU A 558 -3.14 -34.29 2.34
C GLU A 558 -3.77 -33.38 1.27
N GLN A 559 -3.59 -32.07 1.45
CA GLN A 559 -3.68 -31.10 0.38
C GLN A 559 -2.25 -30.66 0.15
N SER A 560 -1.46 -31.59 -0.39
CA SER A 560 -0.16 -31.27 -0.98
C SER A 560 -0.41 -30.55 -2.32
N PRO A 561 0.51 -29.67 -2.78
CA PRO A 561 0.49 -29.21 -4.18
C PRO A 561 0.40 -30.36 -5.19
N HIS A 562 0.80 -31.58 -4.78
CA HIS A 562 0.70 -32.80 -5.60
C HIS A 562 -0.72 -33.41 -5.70
N ASP A 563 -1.65 -33.13 -4.77
CA ASP A 563 -2.95 -33.83 -4.71
C ASP A 563 -4.07 -33.19 -5.55
N VAL A 564 -3.83 -32.01 -6.15
CA VAL A 564 -4.87 -31.22 -6.84
C VAL A 564 -5.09 -31.64 -8.31
N THR A 565 -4.27 -32.55 -8.86
CA THR A 565 -4.34 -32.92 -10.29
C THR A 565 -5.40 -33.97 -10.65
N THR A 566 -6.21 -34.45 -9.71
CA THR A 566 -7.23 -35.48 -9.99
C THR A 566 -8.56 -35.18 -9.33
N THR A 567 -9.34 -34.25 -9.89
CA THR A 567 -10.81 -34.37 -10.00
C THR A 567 -11.37 -33.25 -10.87
N VAL A 568 -11.47 -33.49 -12.18
CA VAL A 568 -12.47 -32.85 -13.04
C VAL A 568 -13.07 -33.97 -13.88
N GLY A 569 -14.32 -34.32 -13.56
CA GLY A 569 -15.21 -35.16 -14.34
C GLY A 569 -16.55 -34.43 -14.45
#